data_AF-A0A7L1DI18-F1
#
_entry.id   AF-A0A7L1DI18-F1
#
_cell.length_a   1.000
_cell.length_b   1.000
_cell.length_c   1.000
_cell.angle_alpha   90.00
_cell.angle_beta   90.00
_cell.angle_gamma   90.00
#
_symmetry.space_group_name_H-M   'P 1'
#
loop_
_entity.id
_entity.type
_entity.pdbx_description
1 polymer ?
#
loop_
_entity_poly.entity_id
_entity_poly.type
_entity_poly.pdbx_seq_one_letter_code
_entity_poly.pdbx_strand_id
1 'polypeptide(L)'
;GPPPGPAERPRARGSRAAEFYRVKWVSWKGQRTPVITQSENGPCPLLAIMNILLLHSRCFQVKLPPQKDVITAEELMAHLGDCILATQPREPSEGLQLNFQQNIHDAMTVLPKLSTGLDVNVRFTGVSDFEYTPECIIFDLLNVPLYHGWLVDPQSPEMVQAVGKLSYNQLVEKIITCKQASDSSLVSEGLVAEQFLEATASQLTYHGLCELTATAREGELGVFFRNNHFSTMTKHEGHLYLLVTDQGFLQEEGVVWESLHTVDGDSCFCDTHFHLSHAPGKGGTPAAPPPDPRLQQRQVDQDYMVALSLQQGQDAPSVLSDLELARQLQHEEYQQHHPHP
;
A
#
# COMPACT_ATOMS: atom_id res chain seq x y z
N GLY A 1 50.63 -3.01 -37.86
CA GLY A 1 49.44 -3.21 -37.01
C GLY A 1 49.63 -2.42 -35.74
N PRO A 2 48.59 -1.77 -35.19
CA PRO A 2 48.70 -1.02 -33.94
C PRO A 2 48.93 -1.98 -32.75
N PRO A 3 49.45 -1.49 -31.61
CA PRO A 3 49.83 -2.33 -30.47
C PRO A 3 48.59 -2.84 -29.70
N PRO A 4 48.72 -3.95 -28.95
CA PRO A 4 47.61 -4.53 -28.20
C PRO A 4 47.20 -3.61 -27.04
N GLY A 5 45.89 -3.34 -26.93
CA GLY A 5 45.30 -2.55 -25.84
C GLY A 5 45.44 -3.23 -24.48
N PRO A 6 45.30 -2.46 -23.37
CA PRO A 6 45.49 -2.98 -22.03
C PRO A 6 44.38 -3.98 -21.68
N ALA A 7 44.78 -5.12 -21.11
CA ALA A 7 43.88 -6.16 -20.63
C ALA A 7 42.92 -5.62 -19.55
N GLU A 8 41.62 -5.77 -19.78
CA GLU A 8 40.59 -5.49 -18.79
C GLU A 8 40.78 -6.38 -17.55
N ARG A 9 40.87 -5.75 -16.38
CA ARG A 9 40.85 -6.43 -15.10
C ARG A 9 39.46 -7.07 -14.90
N PRO A 10 39.36 -8.28 -14.34
CA PRO A 10 38.06 -8.87 -14.03
C PRO A 10 37.34 -7.96 -13.04
N ARG A 11 36.14 -7.48 -13.41
CA ARG A 11 35.24 -6.80 -12.47
C ARG A 11 35.03 -7.73 -11.28
N ALA A 12 35.46 -7.29 -10.10
CA ALA A 12 35.13 -7.95 -8.85
C ALA A 12 33.62 -8.15 -8.81
N ARG A 13 33.17 -9.38 -8.56
CA ARG A 13 31.78 -9.68 -8.20
C ARG A 13 31.39 -8.70 -7.10
N GLY A 14 30.44 -7.80 -7.39
CA GLY A 14 29.92 -6.89 -6.38
C GLY A 14 29.47 -7.70 -5.17
N SER A 15 30.00 -7.37 -4.00
CA SER A 15 29.41 -7.85 -2.75
C SER A 15 27.96 -7.39 -2.75
N ARG A 16 27.00 -8.31 -2.69
CA ARG A 16 25.60 -8.00 -2.42
C ARG A 16 25.60 -7.20 -1.12
N ALA A 17 25.38 -5.89 -1.21
CA ALA A 17 25.27 -5.06 -0.01
C ALA A 17 24.13 -5.68 0.81
N ALA A 18 24.40 -5.99 2.08
CA ALA A 18 23.36 -6.53 2.95
C ALA A 18 22.20 -5.54 2.98
N GLU A 19 21.01 -5.98 2.59
CA GLU A 19 19.81 -5.18 2.71
C GLU A 19 19.42 -5.16 4.19
N PHE A 20 19.34 -3.95 4.74
CA PHE A 20 19.03 -3.69 6.15
C PHE A 20 17.66 -3.04 6.25
N TYR A 21 16.82 -3.56 7.16
CA TYR A 21 15.51 -3.00 7.48
C TYR A 21 15.52 -2.45 8.90
N ARG A 22 14.84 -1.33 9.09
CA ARG A 22 14.70 -0.71 10.42
C ARG A 22 13.58 -1.40 11.21
N VAL A 23 13.78 -1.51 12.51
CA VAL A 23 12.81 -2.09 13.43
C VAL A 23 12.13 -0.95 14.19
N LYS A 24 10.81 -0.84 14.02
CA LYS A 24 9.94 0.03 14.82
C LYS A 24 9.37 -0.77 15.98
N TRP A 25 9.52 -0.28 17.21
CA TRP A 25 8.95 -0.93 18.39
C TRP A 25 7.61 -0.30 18.76
N VAL A 26 6.56 -1.11 18.84
CA VAL A 26 5.19 -0.66 19.17
C VAL A 26 4.65 -1.40 20.39
N SER A 27 3.68 -0.80 21.10
CA SER A 27 2.98 -1.44 22.22
C SER A 27 1.76 -2.23 21.73
N TRP A 28 1.96 -3.47 21.30
CA TRP A 28 0.89 -4.32 20.77
C TRP A 28 0.33 -5.27 21.84
N LYS A 29 -0.98 -5.17 22.13
CA LYS A 29 -1.67 -6.02 23.13
C LYS A 29 -0.97 -6.07 24.50
N GLY A 30 -0.44 -4.92 24.94
CA GLY A 30 0.28 -4.76 26.20
C GLY A 30 1.70 -5.33 26.23
N GLN A 31 2.26 -5.70 25.07
CA GLN A 31 3.63 -6.17 24.91
C GLN A 31 4.41 -5.24 23.97
N ARG A 32 5.71 -5.08 24.23
CA ARG A 32 6.61 -4.36 23.31
C ARG A 32 6.96 -5.28 22.15
N THR A 33 6.43 -4.98 20.97
CA THR A 33 6.50 -5.84 19.78
C THR A 33 7.23 -5.12 18.65
N PRO A 34 8.16 -5.79 17.95
CA PRO A 34 8.83 -5.21 16.79
C PRO A 34 7.94 -5.30 15.55
N VAL A 35 7.98 -4.25 14.75
CA VAL A 35 7.43 -4.14 13.39
C VAL A 35 8.58 -3.75 12.48
N ILE A 36 8.77 -4.49 11.40
CA ILE A 36 9.82 -4.23 10.42
C ILE A 36 9.30 -3.22 9.41
N THR A 37 10.03 -2.14 9.22
CA THR A 37 9.71 -1.09 8.25
C THR A 37 10.47 -1.28 6.95
N GLN A 38 9.95 -0.72 5.87
CA GLN A 38 10.51 -0.79 4.53
C GLN A 38 10.79 0.60 3.96
N SER A 39 11.73 0.65 3.01
CA SER A 39 11.93 1.78 2.10
C SER A 39 11.14 1.55 0.80
N GLU A 40 11.12 2.55 -0.11
CA GLU A 40 10.31 2.54 -1.36
C GLU A 40 10.45 1.28 -2.25
N ASN A 41 11.51 0.48 -2.11
CA ASN A 41 11.75 -0.72 -2.94
C ASN A 41 12.06 -1.98 -2.10
N GLY A 42 11.56 -2.05 -0.86
CA GLY A 42 11.80 -3.20 0.03
C GLY A 42 11.03 -4.46 -0.40
N PRO A 43 11.41 -5.65 0.11
CA PRO A 43 10.72 -6.90 -0.16
C PRO A 43 9.40 -6.99 0.62
N CYS A 44 8.38 -6.26 0.16
CA CYS A 44 7.09 -6.19 0.82
C CYS A 44 6.43 -7.56 1.11
N PRO A 45 6.59 -8.65 0.30
CA PRO A 45 6.00 -9.95 0.65
C PRO A 45 6.63 -10.55 1.92
N LEU A 46 7.97 -10.52 2.01
CA LEU A 46 8.70 -11.00 3.19
C LEU A 46 8.32 -10.20 4.44
N LEU A 47 8.30 -8.87 4.32
CA LEU A 47 7.97 -7.95 5.40
C LEU A 47 6.53 -8.15 5.89
N ALA A 48 5.57 -8.30 4.98
CA ALA A 48 4.16 -8.52 5.33
C ALA A 48 3.97 -9.81 6.14
N ILE A 49 4.61 -10.91 5.73
CA ILE A 49 4.57 -12.18 6.46
C ILE A 49 5.28 -12.05 7.82
N MET A 50 6.50 -11.51 7.83
CA MET A 50 7.28 -11.40 9.06
C MET A 50 6.59 -10.53 10.11
N ASN A 51 5.97 -9.42 9.71
CA ASN A 51 5.20 -8.57 10.61
C ASN A 51 3.99 -9.32 11.20
N ILE A 52 3.32 -10.17 10.43
CA ILE A 52 2.26 -11.05 10.96
C ILE A 52 2.83 -11.98 12.03
N LEU A 53 3.94 -12.67 11.74
CA LEU A 53 4.56 -13.60 12.70
C LEU A 53 4.99 -12.90 14.00
N LEU A 54 5.53 -11.69 13.90
CA LEU A 54 5.94 -10.87 15.06
C LEU A 54 4.74 -10.38 15.87
N LEU A 55 3.68 -9.90 15.22
CA LEU A 55 2.43 -9.47 15.86
C LEU A 55 1.65 -10.64 16.47
N HIS A 56 1.85 -11.85 15.96
CA HIS A 56 1.24 -13.10 16.43
C HIS A 56 2.16 -13.90 17.37
N SER A 57 2.96 -13.20 18.18
CA SER A 57 3.97 -13.72 19.13
C SER A 57 3.49 -14.76 20.17
N ARG A 58 2.21 -15.12 20.20
CA ARG A 58 1.68 -16.26 20.96
C ARG A 58 1.72 -17.59 20.21
N CYS A 59 1.64 -17.55 18.88
CA CYS A 59 1.64 -18.74 18.01
C CYS A 59 3.02 -19.03 17.42
N PHE A 60 3.83 -18.00 17.17
CA PHE A 60 5.17 -18.14 16.61
C PHE A 60 6.23 -17.64 17.60
N GLN A 61 7.33 -18.40 17.76
CA GLN A 61 8.42 -18.06 18.68
C GLN A 61 9.41 -17.03 18.10
N VAL A 62 8.98 -16.18 17.16
CA VAL A 62 9.87 -15.14 16.61
C VAL A 62 9.96 -13.98 17.61
N LYS A 63 11.11 -13.84 18.26
CA LYS A 63 11.40 -12.74 19.18
C LYS A 63 12.73 -12.11 18.81
N LEU A 64 12.70 -10.79 18.61
CA LEU A 64 13.92 -10.01 18.42
C LEU A 64 14.45 -9.51 19.77
N PRO A 65 15.77 -9.39 19.94
CA PRO A 65 16.35 -8.76 21.12
C PRO A 65 15.79 -7.33 21.32
N PRO A 66 15.46 -6.90 22.56
CA PRO A 66 14.78 -5.61 22.81
C PRO A 66 15.50 -4.35 22.29
N GLN A 67 16.79 -4.43 22.00
CA GLN A 67 17.63 -3.33 21.53
C GLN A 67 17.96 -3.44 20.03
N LYS A 68 17.31 -4.37 19.31
CA LYS A 68 17.56 -4.55 17.88
C LYS A 68 16.81 -3.47 17.10
N ASP A 69 17.55 -2.57 16.49
CA ASP A 69 17.03 -1.46 15.66
C ASP A 69 17.14 -1.74 14.16
N VAL A 70 17.92 -2.77 13.78
CA VAL A 70 18.18 -3.16 12.41
C VAL A 70 18.17 -4.68 12.28
N ILE A 71 17.56 -5.18 11.21
CA ILE A 71 17.52 -6.60 10.84
C ILE A 71 17.86 -6.78 9.36
N THR A 72 18.52 -7.87 8.99
CA THR A 72 18.83 -8.17 7.57
C THR A 72 17.79 -9.08 6.93
N ALA A 73 17.74 -9.07 5.60
CA ALA A 73 16.92 -10.05 4.85
C ALA A 73 17.27 -11.50 5.20
N GLU A 74 18.55 -11.79 5.40
CA GLU A 74 19.03 -13.14 5.78
C GLU A 74 18.51 -13.55 7.15
N GLU A 75 18.51 -12.66 8.14
CA GLU A 75 17.95 -12.92 9.47
C GLU A 75 16.43 -13.14 9.40
N LEU A 76 15.71 -12.34 8.61
CA LEU A 76 14.26 -12.52 8.39
C LEU A 76 13.94 -13.86 7.74
N MET A 77 14.68 -14.23 6.68
CA MET A 77 14.51 -15.52 6.00
C MET A 77 14.83 -16.70 6.93
N ALA A 78 15.86 -16.59 7.77
CA ALA A 78 16.18 -17.63 8.75
C ALA A 78 15.03 -17.84 9.74
N HIS A 79 14.49 -16.77 10.31
CA HIS A 79 13.33 -16.85 11.20
C HIS A 79 12.08 -17.42 10.51
N LEU A 80 11.85 -17.04 9.24
CA LEU A 80 10.73 -17.57 8.46
C LEU A 80 10.90 -19.07 8.18
N GLY A 81 12.11 -19.50 7.81
CA GLY A 81 12.45 -20.91 7.61
C GLY A 81 12.25 -21.74 8.88
N ASP A 82 12.69 -21.23 10.03
CA ASP A 82 12.47 -21.89 11.32
C ASP A 82 10.97 -22.03 11.64
N CYS A 83 10.15 -21.03 11.31
CA CYS A 83 8.69 -21.10 11.48
C CYS A 83 8.06 -22.16 10.59
N ILE A 84 8.46 -22.23 9.32
CA ILE A 84 7.97 -23.24 8.36
C ILE A 84 8.33 -24.65 8.83
N LEU A 85 9.55 -24.85 9.31
CA LEU A 85 10.02 -26.14 9.83
C LEU A 85 9.34 -26.54 11.16
N ALA A 86 8.91 -25.57 11.96
CA ALA A 86 8.18 -25.79 13.19
C ALA A 86 6.69 -26.13 12.98
N THR A 87 6.15 -25.91 11.78
CA THR A 87 4.76 -26.23 11.44
C THR A 87 4.51 -27.74 11.56
N GLN A 88 3.39 -28.10 12.20
CA GLN A 88 2.96 -29.48 12.37
C GLN A 88 1.82 -29.81 11.39
N PRO A 89 1.75 -31.04 10.86
CA PRO A 89 0.62 -31.47 10.04
C PRO A 89 -0.67 -31.44 10.86
N ARG A 90 -1.75 -30.95 10.26
CA ARG A 90 -3.07 -30.84 10.92
C ARG A 90 -3.69 -32.21 11.21
N GLU A 91 -3.34 -33.23 10.42
CA GLU A 91 -3.88 -34.59 10.55
C GLU A 91 -2.77 -35.64 10.43
N PRO A 92 -2.84 -36.75 11.22
CA PRO A 92 -1.76 -37.72 11.33
C PRO A 92 -1.75 -38.81 10.24
N SER A 93 -2.51 -38.71 9.14
CA SER A 93 -2.55 -39.79 8.14
C SER A 93 -1.26 -39.82 7.29
N GLU A 94 -0.75 -41.02 6.98
CA GLU A 94 0.54 -41.21 6.30
C GLU A 94 0.62 -40.53 4.92
N GLY A 95 -0.47 -40.57 4.14
CA GLY A 95 -0.52 -39.90 2.83
C GLY A 95 -0.49 -38.37 2.93
N LEU A 96 -1.10 -37.80 3.98
CA LEU A 96 -1.08 -36.35 4.23
C LEU A 96 0.29 -35.91 4.77
N GLN A 97 1.00 -36.77 5.50
CA GLN A 97 2.36 -36.47 5.97
C GLN A 97 3.35 -36.33 4.81
N LEU A 98 3.28 -37.20 3.79
CA LEU A 98 4.15 -37.10 2.61
C LEU A 98 3.86 -35.82 1.81
N ASN A 99 2.58 -35.48 1.62
CA ASN A 99 2.20 -34.21 0.97
C ASN A 99 2.72 -33.01 1.76
N PHE A 100 2.57 -33.03 3.08
CA PHE A 100 3.06 -31.96 3.95
C PHE A 100 4.58 -31.80 3.89
N GLN A 101 5.34 -32.90 3.87
CA GLN A 101 6.80 -32.85 3.69
C GLN A 101 7.20 -32.26 2.34
N GLN A 102 6.48 -32.61 1.27
CA GLN A 102 6.71 -32.02 -0.05
C GLN A 102 6.42 -30.51 -0.01
N ASN A 103 5.34 -30.08 0.63
CA ASN A 103 5.00 -28.68 0.74
C ASN A 103 6.08 -27.87 1.48
N ILE A 104 6.66 -28.43 2.56
CA ILE A 104 7.80 -27.80 3.25
C ILE A 104 9.01 -27.68 2.30
N HIS A 105 9.33 -28.74 1.54
CA HIS A 105 10.44 -28.70 0.60
C HIS A 105 10.25 -27.64 -0.49
N ASP A 106 9.06 -27.57 -1.06
CA ASP A 106 8.70 -26.60 -2.08
C ASP A 106 8.76 -25.17 -1.51
N ALA A 107 8.25 -24.96 -0.29
CA ALA A 107 8.31 -23.68 0.43
C ALA A 107 9.75 -23.19 0.63
N MET A 108 10.66 -24.09 1.04
CA MET A 108 12.08 -23.74 1.23
C MET A 108 12.77 -23.38 -0.09
N THR A 109 12.30 -23.92 -1.21
CA THR A 109 12.83 -23.61 -2.55
C THR A 109 12.40 -22.23 -3.02
N VAL A 110 11.18 -21.81 -2.67
CA VAL A 110 10.62 -20.50 -3.08
C VAL A 110 10.90 -19.38 -2.08
N LEU A 111 11.31 -19.69 -0.84
CA LEU A 111 11.61 -18.72 0.23
C LEU A 111 12.48 -17.53 -0.23
N PRO A 112 13.58 -17.71 -0.98
CA PRO A 112 14.41 -16.58 -1.41
C PRO A 112 13.67 -15.59 -2.31
N LYS A 113 12.65 -16.03 -3.05
CA LYS A 113 11.87 -15.17 -3.95
C LYS A 113 11.08 -14.09 -3.20
N LEU A 114 10.67 -14.36 -1.96
CA LEU A 114 10.01 -13.35 -1.11
C LEU A 114 10.85 -12.09 -0.91
N SER A 115 12.19 -12.21 -1.01
CA SER A 115 13.12 -11.09 -0.90
C SER A 115 13.32 -10.30 -2.21
N THR A 116 12.93 -10.85 -3.35
CA THR A 116 13.15 -10.23 -4.67
C THR A 116 11.85 -9.83 -5.38
N GLY A 117 10.72 -10.39 -4.97
CA GLY A 117 9.42 -10.18 -5.59
C GLY A 117 8.60 -11.47 -5.60
N LEU A 118 7.31 -11.33 -5.31
CA LEU A 118 6.36 -12.44 -5.30
C LEU A 118 5.37 -12.25 -6.45
N ASP A 119 5.40 -13.16 -7.42
CA ASP A 119 4.45 -13.15 -8.53
C ASP A 119 3.11 -13.74 -8.07
N VAL A 120 2.07 -12.92 -8.14
CA VAL A 120 0.68 -13.33 -7.89
C VAL A 120 -0.17 -13.02 -9.09
N ASN A 121 -1.14 -13.89 -9.37
CA ASN A 121 -2.08 -13.71 -10.46
C ASN A 121 -3.50 -13.83 -9.91
N VAL A 122 -4.15 -12.68 -9.72
CA VAL A 122 -5.50 -12.59 -9.15
C VAL A 122 -6.57 -13.09 -10.11
N ARG A 123 -7.69 -13.56 -9.58
CA ARG A 123 -8.96 -13.72 -10.30
C ARG A 123 -9.95 -12.71 -9.75
N PHE A 124 -10.79 -12.17 -10.60
CA PHE A 124 -11.69 -11.07 -10.22
C PHE A 124 -12.99 -11.54 -9.55
N THR A 125 -13.07 -12.82 -9.15
CA THR A 125 -14.29 -13.50 -8.72
C THR A 125 -14.51 -13.53 -7.20
N GLY A 126 -13.47 -13.29 -6.41
CA GLY A 126 -13.54 -13.37 -4.95
C GLY A 126 -12.26 -12.85 -4.31
N VAL A 127 -12.33 -12.42 -3.05
CA VAL A 127 -11.20 -11.73 -2.37
C VAL A 127 -10.00 -12.61 -2.03
N SER A 128 -10.15 -13.93 -2.11
CA SER A 128 -9.08 -14.91 -1.89
C SER A 128 -8.74 -15.71 -3.15
N ASP A 129 -9.27 -15.28 -4.31
CA ASP A 129 -9.14 -16.06 -5.54
C ASP A 129 -7.85 -15.67 -6.28
N PHE A 130 -6.81 -16.48 -6.08
CA PHE A 130 -5.55 -16.39 -6.84
C PHE A 130 -5.37 -17.63 -7.72
N GLU A 131 -4.67 -17.50 -8.83
CA GLU A 131 -4.04 -18.67 -9.45
C GLU A 131 -2.97 -19.20 -8.50
N TYR A 132 -3.02 -20.51 -8.23
CA TYR A 132 -2.07 -21.13 -7.32
C TYR A 132 -0.68 -21.16 -7.95
N THR A 133 0.20 -20.31 -7.43
CA THR A 133 1.64 -20.33 -7.75
C THR A 133 2.40 -21.09 -6.66
N PRO A 134 3.57 -21.67 -6.96
CA PRO A 134 4.39 -22.36 -5.96
C PRO A 134 4.69 -21.50 -4.72
N GLU A 135 4.77 -20.19 -4.89
CA GLU A 135 5.06 -19.25 -3.82
C GLU A 135 3.89 -19.06 -2.83
N CYS A 136 2.65 -19.33 -3.24
CA CYS A 136 1.46 -19.28 -2.38
C CYS A 136 1.53 -20.29 -1.22
N ILE A 137 2.31 -21.36 -1.37
CA ILE A 137 2.45 -22.43 -0.37
C ILE A 137 2.93 -21.93 0.98
N ILE A 138 3.71 -20.83 1.00
CA ILE A 138 4.23 -20.24 2.25
C ILE A 138 3.07 -19.69 3.10
N PHE A 139 2.08 -19.07 2.46
CA PHE A 139 0.89 -18.54 3.14
C PHE A 139 0.06 -19.67 3.74
N ASP A 140 -0.14 -20.75 2.98
CA ASP A 140 -0.90 -21.93 3.42
C ASP A 140 -0.24 -22.63 4.61
N LEU A 141 1.08 -22.86 4.56
CA LEU A 141 1.84 -23.50 5.64
C LEU A 141 1.82 -22.67 6.93
N LEU A 142 1.90 -21.34 6.81
CA LEU A 142 1.85 -20.43 7.96
C LEU A 142 0.41 -20.13 8.41
N ASN A 143 -0.59 -20.65 7.71
CA ASN A 143 -2.01 -20.34 7.92
C ASN A 143 -2.27 -18.83 7.94
N VAL A 144 -1.64 -18.11 7.00
CA VAL A 144 -1.79 -16.68 6.79
C VAL A 144 -2.69 -16.49 5.57
N PRO A 145 -3.89 -15.91 5.70
CA PRO A 145 -4.73 -15.68 4.55
C PRO A 145 -4.13 -14.59 3.64
N LEU A 146 -4.18 -14.82 2.33
CA LEU A 146 -3.82 -13.86 1.29
C LEU A 146 -5.10 -13.31 0.66
N TYR A 147 -5.21 -11.99 0.60
CA TYR A 147 -6.39 -11.28 0.11
C TYR A 147 -6.03 -10.26 -0.98
N HIS A 148 -7.00 -9.95 -1.84
CA HIS A 148 -7.00 -8.77 -2.71
C HIS A 148 -8.43 -8.20 -2.78
N GLY A 149 -8.57 -6.97 -3.27
CA GLY A 149 -9.88 -6.29 -3.42
C GLY A 149 -10.22 -5.95 -4.88
N TRP A 150 -9.51 -6.55 -5.82
CA TRP A 150 -9.71 -6.35 -7.25
C TRP A 150 -10.78 -7.30 -7.80
N LEU A 151 -12.05 -6.96 -7.59
CA LEU A 151 -13.19 -7.78 -7.99
C LEU A 151 -14.02 -7.07 -9.06
N VAL A 152 -14.66 -7.85 -9.93
CA VAL A 152 -15.67 -7.32 -10.84
C VAL A 152 -16.97 -7.09 -10.08
N ASP A 153 -17.63 -5.95 -10.32
CA ASP A 153 -18.90 -5.63 -9.67
C ASP A 153 -20.06 -6.44 -10.30
N PRO A 154 -20.80 -7.26 -9.53
CA PRO A 154 -21.97 -7.98 -10.03
C PRO A 154 -23.08 -7.09 -10.59
N GLN A 155 -23.12 -5.80 -10.22
CA GLN A 155 -24.07 -4.83 -10.77
C GLN A 155 -23.83 -4.49 -12.24
N SER A 156 -22.63 -4.81 -12.77
CA SER A 156 -22.23 -4.57 -14.16
C SER A 156 -22.17 -5.90 -14.93
N PRO A 157 -23.32 -6.44 -15.40
CA PRO A 157 -23.38 -7.76 -16.03
C PRO A 157 -22.50 -7.88 -17.28
N GLU A 158 -22.34 -6.78 -18.02
CA GLU A 158 -21.46 -6.72 -19.20
C GLU A 158 -20.00 -6.95 -18.83
N MET A 159 -19.52 -6.32 -17.74
CA MET A 159 -18.17 -6.53 -17.22
C MET A 159 -18.00 -7.95 -16.65
N VAL A 160 -18.99 -8.45 -15.92
CA VAL A 160 -18.98 -9.83 -15.39
C VAL A 160 -18.88 -10.85 -16.53
N GLN A 161 -19.63 -10.65 -17.62
CA GLN A 161 -19.57 -11.52 -18.79
C GLN A 161 -18.22 -11.42 -19.49
N ALA A 162 -17.71 -10.21 -19.71
CA ALA A 162 -16.44 -9.99 -20.41
C ALA A 162 -15.22 -10.51 -19.61
N VAL A 163 -15.21 -10.34 -18.29
CA VAL A 163 -14.14 -10.80 -17.40
C VAL A 163 -14.27 -12.30 -17.12
N GLY A 164 -15.49 -12.77 -16.81
CA GLY A 164 -15.78 -14.17 -16.50
C GLY A 164 -15.02 -14.68 -15.28
N LYS A 165 -14.37 -15.84 -15.42
CA LYS A 165 -13.56 -16.51 -14.36
C LYS A 165 -12.05 -16.43 -14.64
N LEU A 166 -11.66 -15.54 -15.55
CA LEU A 166 -10.28 -15.42 -16.00
C LEU A 166 -9.43 -14.79 -14.90
N SER A 167 -8.17 -15.23 -14.82
CA SER A 167 -7.17 -14.51 -14.04
C SER A 167 -6.75 -13.23 -14.76
N TYR A 168 -5.98 -12.36 -14.11
CA TYR A 168 -5.39 -11.17 -14.74
C TYR A 168 -4.62 -11.52 -16.03
N ASN A 169 -3.68 -12.49 -15.97
CA ASN A 169 -2.91 -12.88 -17.15
C ASN A 169 -3.79 -13.37 -18.31
N GLN A 170 -4.76 -14.23 -18.01
CA GLN A 170 -5.72 -14.75 -19.00
C GLN A 170 -6.60 -13.64 -19.59
N LEU A 171 -7.00 -12.66 -18.78
CA LEU A 171 -7.82 -11.54 -19.24
C LEU A 171 -7.04 -10.63 -20.20
N VAL A 172 -5.77 -10.35 -19.90
CA VAL A 172 -4.89 -9.57 -20.79
C VAL A 172 -4.70 -10.29 -22.14
N GLU A 173 -4.42 -11.59 -22.12
CA GLU A 173 -4.35 -12.40 -23.36
C GLU A 173 -5.66 -12.38 -24.15
N LYS A 174 -6.80 -12.47 -23.45
CA LYS A 174 -8.13 -12.37 -24.08
C LYS A 174 -8.33 -11.01 -24.73
N ILE A 175 -7.99 -9.91 -24.06
CA ILE A 175 -8.12 -8.55 -24.62
C ILE A 175 -7.32 -8.42 -25.92
N ILE A 176 -6.07 -8.89 -25.94
CA ILE A 176 -5.24 -8.86 -27.15
C ILE A 176 -5.88 -9.67 -28.29
N THR A 177 -6.38 -10.87 -27.97
CA THR A 177 -7.05 -11.76 -28.93
C THR A 177 -8.32 -11.11 -29.50
N CYS A 178 -9.15 -10.52 -28.63
CA CYS A 178 -10.39 -9.83 -29.00
C CYS A 178 -10.13 -8.62 -29.90
N LYS A 179 -9.08 -7.84 -29.66
CA LYS A 179 -8.69 -6.70 -30.51
C LYS A 179 -8.29 -7.09 -31.93
N GLN A 180 -7.80 -8.30 -32.12
CA GLN A 180 -7.38 -8.82 -33.43
C GLN A 180 -8.50 -9.60 -34.15
N ALA A 181 -9.64 -9.83 -33.49
CA ALA A 181 -10.74 -10.60 -34.05
C ALA A 181 -11.50 -9.80 -35.13
N SER A 182 -11.99 -10.50 -36.15
CA SER A 182 -12.90 -9.92 -37.16
C SER A 182 -14.35 -9.78 -36.68
N ASP A 183 -14.71 -10.50 -35.62
CA ASP A 183 -16.06 -10.52 -35.07
C ASP A 183 -16.30 -9.30 -34.16
N SER A 184 -17.27 -8.47 -34.53
CA SER A 184 -17.63 -7.26 -33.78
C SER A 184 -18.05 -7.55 -32.34
N SER A 185 -18.62 -8.73 -32.05
CA SER A 185 -19.04 -9.10 -30.70
C SER A 185 -17.84 -9.36 -29.79
N LEU A 186 -16.82 -10.08 -30.30
CA LEU A 186 -15.57 -10.33 -29.58
C LEU A 186 -14.77 -9.04 -29.36
N VAL A 187 -14.76 -8.14 -30.35
CA VAL A 187 -14.12 -6.82 -30.20
C VAL A 187 -14.80 -6.02 -29.10
N SER A 188 -16.14 -6.01 -29.05
CA SER A 188 -16.90 -5.33 -28.00
C SER A 188 -16.61 -5.92 -26.61
N GLU A 189 -16.56 -7.24 -26.48
CA GLU A 189 -16.24 -7.92 -25.23
C GLU A 189 -14.82 -7.58 -24.75
N GLY A 190 -13.85 -7.54 -25.67
CA GLY A 190 -12.48 -7.12 -25.38
C GLY A 190 -12.38 -5.67 -24.90
N LEU A 191 -13.16 -4.77 -25.50
CA LEU A 191 -13.20 -3.36 -25.09
C LEU A 191 -13.78 -3.18 -23.68
N VAL A 192 -14.83 -3.93 -23.33
CA VAL A 192 -15.41 -3.92 -21.96
C VAL A 192 -14.40 -4.46 -20.94
N ALA A 193 -13.70 -5.54 -21.26
CA ALA A 193 -12.65 -6.08 -20.41
C ALA A 193 -11.47 -5.10 -20.22
N GLU A 194 -11.07 -4.40 -21.28
CA GLU A 194 -10.05 -3.35 -21.21
C GLU A 194 -10.51 -2.17 -20.35
N GLN A 195 -11.73 -1.69 -20.56
CA GLN A 195 -12.32 -0.62 -19.77
C GLN A 195 -12.37 -0.98 -18.27
N PHE A 196 -12.68 -2.24 -17.94
CA PHE A 196 -12.62 -2.71 -16.56
C PHE A 196 -11.21 -2.56 -15.97
N LEU A 197 -10.17 -3.00 -16.67
CA LEU A 197 -8.79 -2.88 -16.21
C LEU A 197 -8.33 -1.42 -16.07
N GLU A 198 -8.71 -0.55 -17.01
CA GLU A 198 -8.40 0.89 -16.92
C GLU A 198 -9.13 1.56 -15.76
N ALA A 199 -10.43 1.33 -15.61
CA ALA A 199 -11.23 1.93 -14.56
C ALA A 199 -10.84 1.47 -13.15
N THR A 200 -10.25 0.27 -13.04
CA THR A 200 -9.85 -0.35 -11.77
C THR A 200 -8.34 -0.52 -11.62
N ALA A 201 -7.57 0.33 -12.31
CA ALA A 201 -6.10 0.29 -12.31
C ALA A 201 -5.46 0.42 -10.92
N SER A 202 -6.19 0.93 -9.93
CA SER A 202 -5.79 0.99 -8.51
C SER A 202 -5.88 -0.36 -7.76
N GLN A 203 -6.27 -1.43 -8.47
CA GLN A 203 -6.38 -2.82 -8.01
C GLN A 203 -7.27 -3.00 -6.78
N LEU A 204 -8.19 -2.07 -6.55
CA LEU A 204 -9.17 -2.12 -5.48
C LEU A 204 -10.48 -1.51 -5.97
N THR A 205 -11.56 -2.28 -5.83
CA THR A 205 -12.91 -1.86 -6.21
C THR A 205 -13.76 -1.68 -4.96
N TYR A 206 -14.84 -0.89 -5.06
CA TYR A 206 -15.78 -0.75 -3.95
C TYR A 206 -16.43 -2.09 -3.59
N HIS A 207 -16.87 -2.86 -4.58
CA HIS A 207 -17.39 -4.21 -4.39
C HIS A 207 -16.39 -5.10 -3.65
N GLY A 208 -15.13 -5.14 -4.12
CA GLY A 208 -14.07 -5.91 -3.49
C GLY A 208 -13.75 -5.44 -2.06
N LEU A 209 -13.83 -4.15 -1.76
CA LEU A 209 -13.65 -3.63 -0.41
C LEU A 209 -14.79 -4.08 0.53
N CYS A 210 -16.04 -4.05 0.06
CA CYS A 210 -17.19 -4.56 0.82
C CYS A 210 -17.07 -6.06 1.08
N GLU A 211 -16.74 -6.85 0.06
CA GLU A 211 -16.57 -8.30 0.18
C GLU A 211 -15.40 -8.66 1.09
N LEU A 212 -14.30 -7.91 1.02
CA LEU A 212 -13.13 -8.09 1.88
C LEU A 212 -13.48 -7.81 3.34
N THR A 213 -14.24 -6.73 3.59
CA THR A 213 -14.73 -6.39 4.93
C THR A 213 -15.67 -7.46 5.47
N ALA A 214 -16.50 -8.07 4.63
CA ALA A 214 -17.40 -9.16 5.03
C ALA A 214 -16.65 -10.49 5.29
N THR A 215 -15.64 -10.80 4.48
CA THR A 215 -14.92 -12.09 4.50
C THR A 215 -13.84 -12.14 5.59
N ALA A 216 -13.10 -11.05 5.79
CA ALA A 216 -12.03 -11.00 6.78
C ALA A 216 -12.59 -11.21 8.20
N ARG A 217 -11.91 -12.08 8.97
CA ARG A 217 -12.31 -12.38 10.35
C ARG A 217 -11.82 -11.30 11.30
N GLU A 218 -12.63 -11.03 12.30
CA GLU A 218 -12.34 -10.04 13.34
C GLU A 218 -11.05 -10.40 14.11
N GLY A 219 -10.10 -9.48 14.18
CA GLY A 219 -8.80 -9.66 14.82
C GLY A 219 -7.82 -10.62 14.13
N GLU A 220 -8.17 -11.14 12.94
CA GLU A 220 -7.26 -11.94 12.12
C GLU A 220 -6.19 -11.06 11.47
N LEU A 221 -4.98 -11.61 11.34
CA LEU A 221 -3.89 -11.00 10.59
C LEU A 221 -3.74 -11.73 9.26
N GLY A 222 -3.78 -11.00 8.17
CA GLY A 222 -3.63 -11.51 6.81
C GLY A 222 -2.70 -10.64 5.98
N VAL A 223 -2.37 -11.10 4.78
CA VAL A 223 -1.66 -10.29 3.79
C VAL A 223 -2.66 -9.78 2.76
N PHE A 224 -2.57 -8.49 2.44
CA PHE A 224 -3.40 -7.83 1.44
C PHE A 224 -2.52 -7.36 0.27
N PHE A 225 -2.87 -7.80 -0.93
CA PHE A 225 -2.22 -7.43 -2.18
C PHE A 225 -3.00 -6.32 -2.90
N ARG A 226 -2.31 -5.22 -3.19
CA ARG A 226 -2.84 -4.08 -3.96
C ARG A 226 -1.69 -3.28 -4.58
N ASN A 227 -1.85 -2.86 -5.83
CA ASN A 227 -0.89 -2.04 -6.57
C ASN A 227 0.55 -2.61 -6.53
N ASN A 228 0.68 -3.91 -6.80
CA ASN A 228 1.96 -4.63 -6.74
C ASN A 228 2.66 -4.57 -5.37
N HIS A 229 1.91 -4.29 -4.30
CA HIS A 229 2.40 -4.18 -2.95
C HIS A 229 1.67 -5.14 -2.02
N PHE A 230 2.40 -5.71 -1.06
CA PHE A 230 1.87 -6.60 -0.03
C PHE A 230 1.89 -5.89 1.34
N SER A 231 0.73 -5.76 1.95
CA SER A 231 0.57 -5.12 3.26
C SER A 231 0.06 -6.12 4.28
N THR A 232 0.52 -6.02 5.53
CA THR A 232 -0.11 -6.72 6.65
C THR A 232 -1.46 -6.06 6.93
N MET A 233 -2.54 -6.83 6.91
CA MET A 233 -3.91 -6.36 7.13
C MET A 233 -4.51 -7.01 8.38
N THR A 234 -5.36 -6.27 9.08
CA THR A 234 -6.25 -6.80 10.11
C THR A 234 -7.62 -6.17 10.06
N LYS A 235 -8.59 -6.79 10.73
CA LYS A 235 -9.93 -6.25 10.93
C LYS A 235 -10.14 -5.95 12.40
N HIS A 236 -10.59 -4.75 12.71
CA HIS A 236 -10.93 -4.31 14.07
C HIS A 236 -12.25 -3.54 14.08
N GLU A 237 -13.18 -3.97 14.93
CA GLU A 237 -14.53 -3.43 15.08
C GLU A 237 -15.28 -3.28 13.75
N GLY A 238 -15.13 -4.27 12.85
CA GLY A 238 -15.76 -4.23 11.53
C GLY A 238 -15.03 -3.38 10.48
N HIS A 239 -13.93 -2.71 10.83
CA HIS A 239 -13.14 -1.87 9.93
C HIS A 239 -11.81 -2.55 9.56
N LEU A 240 -11.35 -2.37 8.32
CA LEU A 240 -10.08 -2.90 7.84
C LEU A 240 -8.94 -1.90 8.08
N TYR A 241 -7.78 -2.44 8.43
CA TYR A 241 -6.57 -1.66 8.71
C TYR A 241 -5.35 -2.31 8.07
N LEU A 242 -4.45 -1.50 7.52
CA LEU A 242 -3.15 -1.90 6.98
C LEU A 242 -2.06 -1.43 7.93
N LEU A 243 -1.06 -2.27 8.18
CA LEU A 243 0.07 -1.92 9.03
C LEU A 243 0.94 -0.90 8.31
N VAL A 244 1.25 0.21 8.98
CA VAL A 244 2.14 1.24 8.45
C VAL A 244 3.57 0.75 8.57
N THR A 245 4.16 0.36 7.44
CA THR A 245 5.53 -0.15 7.34
C THR A 245 6.49 0.86 6.71
N ASP A 246 6.03 2.02 6.25
CA ASP A 246 6.91 3.04 5.65
C ASP A 246 7.91 3.60 6.69
N GLN A 247 9.20 3.62 6.34
CA GLN A 247 10.27 4.07 7.23
C GLN A 247 10.18 5.56 7.62
N GLY A 248 9.48 6.38 6.85
CA GLY A 248 9.17 7.77 7.19
C GLY A 248 8.40 7.91 8.51
N PHE A 249 7.62 6.90 8.90
CA PHE A 249 6.91 6.86 10.17
C PHE A 249 7.66 6.12 11.29
N LEU A 250 8.96 5.86 11.12
CA LEU A 250 9.75 5.09 12.10
C LEU A 250 9.73 5.73 13.51
N GLN A 251 9.77 7.07 13.59
CA GLN A 251 9.77 7.80 14.87
C GLN A 251 8.38 8.14 15.40
N GLU A 252 7.33 7.93 14.60
CA GLU A 252 5.95 8.29 14.94
C GLU A 252 5.28 7.14 15.70
N GLU A 253 5.47 7.07 17.02
CA GLU A 253 4.90 5.99 17.86
C GLU A 253 3.37 5.90 17.76
N GLY A 254 2.71 7.04 17.54
CA GLY A 254 1.25 7.13 17.40
C GLY A 254 0.72 6.59 16.08
N VAL A 255 1.56 6.33 15.07
CA VAL A 255 1.12 5.90 13.74
C VAL A 255 1.51 4.44 13.52
N VAL A 256 0.54 3.52 13.62
CA VAL A 256 0.80 2.07 13.49
C VAL A 256 -0.09 1.44 12.42
N TRP A 257 -1.36 1.84 12.36
CA TRP A 257 -2.33 1.33 11.40
C TRP A 257 -2.83 2.46 10.50
N GLU A 258 -3.16 2.11 9.27
CA GLU A 258 -3.82 2.98 8.29
C GLU A 258 -5.18 2.37 7.95
N SER A 259 -6.25 3.14 8.05
CA SER A 259 -7.60 2.64 7.75
C SER A 259 -7.76 2.34 6.26
N LEU A 260 -8.36 1.20 5.91
CA LEU A 260 -8.75 0.85 4.55
C LEU A 260 -10.28 0.91 4.41
N HIS A 261 -10.81 2.08 4.05
CA HIS A 261 -12.25 2.30 3.92
C HIS A 261 -12.67 3.02 2.62
N THR A 262 -11.72 3.50 1.83
CA THR A 262 -11.95 4.09 0.49
C THR A 262 -11.04 3.45 -0.54
N VAL A 263 -11.42 3.59 -1.82
CA VAL A 263 -10.58 3.17 -2.96
C VAL A 263 -9.59 4.27 -3.36
N ASP A 264 -9.89 5.54 -3.08
CA ASP A 264 -9.15 6.70 -3.56
C ASP A 264 -7.91 7.05 -2.73
N GLY A 265 -7.70 6.36 -1.60
CA GLY A 265 -6.53 6.56 -0.73
C GLY A 265 -6.73 7.59 0.38
N ASP A 266 -7.95 8.13 0.53
CA ASP A 266 -8.32 8.88 1.73
C ASP A 266 -8.35 7.92 2.93
N SER A 267 -7.31 8.00 3.75
CA SER A 267 -7.07 7.14 4.89
C SER A 267 -6.83 7.95 6.16
N CYS A 268 -7.00 7.29 7.30
CA CYS A 268 -6.69 7.84 8.61
C CYS A 268 -5.64 6.95 9.29
N PHE A 269 -4.63 7.59 9.87
CA PHE A 269 -3.67 6.90 10.72
C PHE A 269 -4.24 6.64 12.10
N CYS A 270 -3.93 5.47 12.64
CA CYS A 270 -4.36 5.02 13.95
C CYS A 270 -3.19 4.45 14.76
N ASP A 271 -3.31 4.52 16.08
CA ASP A 271 -2.35 3.96 17.02
C ASP A 271 -2.53 2.44 17.19
N THR A 272 -1.75 1.84 18.08
CA THR A 272 -1.83 0.38 18.40
C THR A 272 -3.18 -0.11 18.90
N HIS A 273 -4.06 0.79 19.36
CA HIS A 273 -5.41 0.49 19.85
C HIS A 273 -6.48 0.88 18.82
N PHE A 274 -6.09 1.18 17.58
CA PHE A 274 -6.99 1.61 16.51
C PHE A 274 -7.69 2.95 16.79
N HIS A 275 -7.13 3.78 17.68
CA HIS A 275 -7.60 5.15 17.86
C HIS A 275 -6.92 6.09 16.86
N LEU A 276 -7.68 7.04 16.33
CA LEU A 276 -7.18 8.03 15.38
C LEU A 276 -5.95 8.78 15.93
N SER A 277 -4.85 8.67 15.21
CA SER A 277 -3.62 9.41 15.49
C SER A 277 -3.84 10.86 15.09
N HIS A 278 -3.70 11.78 16.05
CA HIS A 278 -3.61 13.20 15.69
C HIS A 278 -2.29 13.43 14.95
N ALA A 279 -2.34 14.14 13.83
CA ALA A 279 -1.18 14.50 13.04
C ALA A 279 -0.07 15.09 13.94
N PRO A 280 1.22 14.88 13.62
CA PRO A 280 2.31 15.52 14.33
C PRO A 280 2.25 17.04 14.09
N GLY A 281 1.52 17.71 14.95
CA GLY A 281 1.33 19.15 14.98
C GLY A 281 1.28 19.60 16.42
N LYS A 282 2.48 19.89 16.97
CA LYS A 282 2.77 20.33 18.35
C LYS A 282 2.73 19.21 19.39
N GLY A 283 3.79 18.40 19.39
CA GLY A 283 4.26 17.78 20.63
C GLY A 283 4.38 18.85 21.72
N GLY A 284 3.75 18.57 22.85
CA GLY A 284 3.67 19.47 23.99
C GLY A 284 5.05 19.90 24.47
N THR A 285 5.39 21.17 24.21
CA THR A 285 6.15 21.93 25.18
C THR A 285 5.35 21.95 26.49
N PRO A 286 5.98 21.75 27.66
CA PRO A 286 5.29 21.91 28.93
C PRO A 286 4.67 23.31 28.95
N ALA A 287 3.38 23.36 29.27
CA ALA A 287 2.53 24.55 29.22
C ALA A 287 3.31 25.80 29.61
N ALA A 288 3.57 26.66 28.61
CA ALA A 288 3.95 28.03 28.88
C ALA A 288 2.84 28.65 29.76
N PRO A 289 3.19 29.44 30.77
CA PRO A 289 2.18 30.08 31.62
C PRO A 289 1.20 30.89 30.74
N PRO A 290 -0.07 31.00 31.14
CA PRO A 290 -1.07 31.69 30.34
C PRO A 290 -0.55 33.09 29.97
N PRO A 291 -0.64 33.50 28.69
CA PRO A 291 -0.14 34.79 28.26
C PRO A 291 -0.88 35.90 29.04
N ASP A 292 -0.12 36.87 29.53
CA ASP A 292 -0.64 38.03 30.26
C ASP A 292 -1.74 38.69 29.40
N PRO A 293 -2.99 38.83 29.90
CA PRO A 293 -4.08 39.41 29.14
C PRO A 293 -3.74 40.80 28.58
N ARG A 294 -2.80 41.53 29.22
CA ARG A 294 -2.32 42.83 28.74
C ARG A 294 -1.46 42.74 27.48
N LEU A 295 -0.71 41.65 27.30
CA LEU A 295 0.09 41.44 26.08
C LEU A 295 -0.81 41.01 24.92
N GLN A 296 -1.81 40.18 25.19
CA GLN A 296 -2.81 39.77 24.20
C GLN A 296 -3.61 40.99 23.70
N GLN A 297 -4.03 41.88 24.61
CA GLN A 297 -4.73 43.11 24.25
C GLN A 297 -3.86 44.03 23.37
N ARG A 298 -2.57 44.19 23.70
CA ARG A 298 -1.64 44.99 22.89
C ARG A 298 -1.43 44.41 21.50
N GLN A 299 -1.41 43.08 21.38
CA GLN A 299 -1.25 42.39 20.10
C GLN A 299 -2.50 42.58 19.23
N VAL A 300 -3.70 42.45 19.82
CA VAL A 300 -4.97 42.72 19.15
C VAL A 300 -5.07 44.19 18.72
N ASP A 301 -4.66 45.14 19.56
CA ASP A 301 -4.65 46.56 19.23
C ASP A 301 -3.67 46.86 18.08
N GLN A 302 -2.53 46.17 18.04
CA GLN A 302 -1.53 46.33 16.99
C GLN A 302 -2.01 45.76 15.65
N ASP A 303 -2.63 44.57 15.66
CA ASP A 303 -3.23 43.95 14.48
C ASP A 303 -4.41 44.78 13.94
N TYR A 304 -5.21 45.37 14.83
CA TYR A 304 -6.30 46.28 14.47
C TYR A 304 -5.77 47.56 13.81
N MET A 305 -4.65 48.10 14.30
CA MET A 305 -4.00 49.28 13.71
C MET A 305 -3.42 49.00 12.32
N VAL A 306 -2.85 47.80 12.11
CA VAL A 306 -2.36 47.35 10.80
C VAL A 306 -3.53 47.14 9.82
N ALA A 307 -4.63 46.56 10.28
CA ALA A 307 -5.84 46.37 9.46
C ALA A 307 -6.44 47.71 9.00
N LEU A 308 -6.51 48.71 9.89
CA LEU A 308 -6.99 50.05 9.56
C LEU A 308 -6.08 50.78 8.56
N SER A 309 -4.76 50.60 8.66
CA SER A 309 -3.81 51.23 7.75
C SER A 309 -3.79 50.58 6.36
N LEU A 310 -4.07 49.27 6.27
CA LEU A 310 -4.33 48.59 4.99
C LEU A 310 -5.63 49.08 4.33
N GLN A 311 -6.66 49.40 5.12
CA GLN A 311 -7.93 49.91 4.61
C GLN A 311 -7.87 51.38 4.15
N GLN A 312 -7.03 52.20 4.78
CA GLN A 312 -6.85 53.62 4.40
C GLN A 312 -5.83 53.84 3.27
N GLY A 313 -5.07 52.82 2.87
CA GLY A 313 -4.13 52.88 1.75
C GLY A 313 -4.75 52.76 0.35
N GLN A 314 -6.07 52.68 0.23
CA GLN A 314 -6.79 52.49 -1.05
C GLN A 314 -7.38 53.80 -1.64
N ASP A 315 -6.73 54.94 -1.43
CA ASP A 315 -7.08 56.21 -2.10
C ASP A 315 -5.86 56.86 -2.77
N ALA A 316 -5.43 56.32 -3.92
CA ALA A 316 -4.83 57.07 -5.05
C ALA A 316 -4.75 56.18 -6.32
N PRO A 317 -4.92 56.75 -7.53
CA PRO A 317 -5.43 56.03 -8.70
C PRO A 317 -4.33 55.48 -9.62
N SER A 318 -4.70 54.54 -10.50
CA SER A 318 -3.94 54.02 -11.68
C SER A 318 -3.49 52.56 -11.59
N VAL A 319 -4.43 51.65 -11.37
CA VAL A 319 -4.35 50.30 -11.95
C VAL A 319 -5.77 49.96 -12.39
N LEU A 320 -6.00 49.81 -13.69
CA LEU A 320 -7.27 49.28 -14.20
C LEU A 320 -7.52 47.95 -13.48
N SER A 321 -8.72 47.79 -12.92
CA SER A 321 -9.10 46.53 -12.29
C SER A 321 -8.95 45.40 -13.32
N ASP A 322 -8.42 44.24 -12.93
CA ASP A 322 -8.27 43.07 -13.80
C ASP A 322 -9.58 42.72 -14.54
N LEU A 323 -10.72 43.07 -13.94
CA LEU A 323 -12.06 42.90 -14.52
C LEU A 323 -12.35 43.87 -15.68
N GLU A 324 -11.82 45.09 -15.62
CA GLU A 324 -11.95 46.10 -16.67
C GLU A 324 -11.03 45.79 -17.84
N LEU A 325 -9.80 45.34 -17.57
CA LEU A 325 -8.86 44.88 -18.59
C LEU A 325 -9.40 43.66 -19.34
N ALA A 326 -9.99 42.70 -18.62
CA ALA A 326 -10.63 41.52 -19.21
C ALA A 326 -11.81 41.91 -20.14
N ARG A 327 -12.62 42.90 -19.75
CA ARG A 327 -13.71 43.40 -20.59
C ARG A 327 -13.21 44.09 -21.85
N GLN A 328 -12.10 44.81 -21.78
CA GLN A 328 -11.55 45.55 -22.90
C GLN A 328 -10.95 44.60 -23.96
N LEU A 329 -10.19 43.59 -23.51
CA LEU A 329 -9.64 42.55 -24.39
C LEU A 329 -10.75 41.74 -25.09
N GLN A 330 -11.83 41.45 -24.38
CA GLN A 330 -12.98 40.72 -24.94
C GLN A 330 -13.72 41.54 -26.02
N HIS A 331 -13.72 42.88 -25.90
CA HIS A 331 -14.32 43.77 -26.90
C HIS A 331 -13.46 43.88 -28.17
N GLU A 332 -12.12 43.91 -28.02
CA GLU A 332 -11.18 43.94 -29.15
C GLU A 332 -11.21 42.63 -29.95
N GLU A 333 -11.31 41.47 -29.29
CA GLU A 333 -11.48 40.18 -29.98
C GLU A 333 -12.77 40.11 -30.79
N TYR A 334 -13.86 40.69 -30.27
CA TYR A 334 -15.15 40.74 -30.94
C TYR A 334 -15.12 41.61 -32.21
N GLN A 335 -14.32 42.68 -32.20
CA GLN A 335 -14.15 43.55 -33.37
C GLN A 335 -13.25 42.94 -34.44
N GLN A 336 -12.30 42.07 -34.08
CA GLN A 336 -11.44 41.39 -35.05
C GLN A 336 -12.12 40.22 -35.78
N HIS A 337 -13.19 39.63 -35.21
CA HIS A 337 -13.87 38.46 -35.77
C HIS A 337 -15.12 38.76 -36.63
N HIS A 338 -15.44 40.04 -36.86
CA HIS A 338 -16.46 40.45 -37.82
C HIS A 338 -15.85 41.31 -38.93
N PRO A 339 -15.50 40.73 -40.11
CA PRO A 339 -15.33 41.56 -41.29
C PRO A 339 -16.72 42.10 -41.66
N HIS A 340 -16.88 43.42 -41.63
CA HIS A 340 -18.04 44.05 -42.24
C HIS A 340 -18.13 43.65 -43.74
N PRO A 341 -19.35 43.48 -44.28
CA PRO A 341 -19.58 43.00 -45.66
C PRO A 341 -19.04 43.93 -46.75
#